data_AF-A0A955T344-F1
#
_entry.id   AF-A0A955T344-F1
#
_cell.length_a   1.000
_cell.length_b   1.000
_cell.length_c   1.000
_cell.angle_alpha   90.00
_cell.angle_beta   90.00
_cell.angle_gamma   90.00
#
_symmetry.space_group_name_H-M   'P 1'
#
loop_
_entity.id
_entity.type
_entity.pdbx_description
1 polymer ?
#
loop_
_entity_poly.entity_id
_entity_poly.type
_entity_poly.pdbx_seq_one_letter_code
_entity_poly.pdbx_strand_id
1 'polypeptide(L)' 'TQKIDAVIGIESRGFLFGSALAYKLGCGVIPIRKAGKLPAPTYEVTYALEYGEDAIQIHQDAL' A
#
# COMPACT_ATOMS: atom_id res chain seq x y z
N THR A 1 -17.98 16.57 4.00
CA THR A 1 -16.61 16.00 4.01
C THR A 1 -16.69 14.63 3.37
N GLN A 2 -15.79 14.29 2.43
CA GLN A 2 -15.77 12.93 1.84
C GLN A 2 -15.34 11.91 2.91
N LYS A 3 -16.05 10.78 2.97
CA LYS A 3 -15.69 9.65 3.82
C LYS A 3 -14.50 8.92 3.17
N ILE A 4 -13.49 8.60 3.97
CA ILE A 4 -12.33 7.82 3.53
C ILE A 4 -12.52 6.40 4.07
N ASP A 5 -12.63 5.41 3.19
CA ASP A 5 -12.86 4.02 3.59
C ASP A 5 -11.58 3.24 3.90
N ALA A 6 -10.44 3.66 3.32
CA ALA A 6 -9.13 3.12 3.64
C ALA A 6 -8.00 4.12 3.36
N VAL A 7 -6.86 3.93 4.02
CA VAL A 7 -5.59 4.63 3.73
C VAL A 7 -4.56 3.63 3.27
N ILE A 8 -3.87 3.96 2.18
CA ILE A 8 -2.79 3.15 1.65
C ILE A 8 -1.45 3.60 2.26
N GLY A 9 -0.67 2.64 2.76
CA GLY A 9 0.70 2.86 3.18
C GLY A 9 1.68 2.16 2.23
N ILE A 10 2.68 2.86 1.71
CA ILE A 10 3.75 2.26 0.88
C ILE A 10 4.92 1.84 1.76
N GLU A 11 5.41 0.62 1.54
CA GLU A 11 6.47 0.00 2.34
C GLU A 11 7.79 0.81 2.40
N SER A 12 8.55 0.78 3.51
CA SER A 12 8.11 0.44 4.88
C SER A 12 7.74 1.70 5.66
N ARG A 13 8.38 2.83 5.32
CA ARG A 13 8.27 4.11 6.04
C ARG A 13 6.89 4.74 5.91
N GLY A 14 6.19 4.52 4.80
CA GLY A 14 4.83 5.00 4.60
C GLY A 14 3.82 4.35 5.57
N PHE A 15 4.11 3.16 6.11
CA PHE A 15 3.24 2.52 7.09
C PHE A 15 3.10 3.32 8.38
N LEU A 16 4.16 4.02 8.82
CA LEU A 16 4.14 4.79 10.06
C LEU A 16 3.04 5.85 10.03
N PHE A 17 3.01 6.64 8.96
CA PHE A 17 2.04 7.72 8.80
C PHE A 17 0.68 7.22 8.29
N GLY A 18 0.68 6.27 7.35
CA GLY A 18 -0.56 5.71 6.80
C GLY A 18 -1.40 5.03 7.88
N SER A 19 -0.78 4.25 8.76
CA SER A 19 -1.49 3.58 9.86
C SER A 19 -1.99 4.57 10.90
N ALA A 20 -1.19 5.57 11.26
CA ALA A 20 -1.60 6.61 12.20
C ALA A 20 -2.78 7.45 11.65
N LEU A 21 -2.77 7.75 10.35
CA LEU A 21 -3.84 8.48 9.69
C LEU A 21 -5.13 7.65 9.61
N ALA A 22 -5.04 6.39 9.18
CA ALA A 22 -6.20 5.49 9.15
C ALA A 22 -6.83 5.32 10.54
N TYR A 23 -5.99 5.17 11.56
CA TYR A 23 -6.44 5.11 12.95
C TYR A 23 -7.21 6.37 13.35
N LYS A 24 -6.68 7.56 13.02
CA LYS A 24 -7.36 8.85 13.28
C LYS A 24 -8.67 8.99 12.51
N LEU A 25 -8.78 8.40 11.32
CA LEU A 25 -9.96 8.45 10.46
C LEU A 25 -10.97 7.32 10.73
N GLY A 26 -10.61 6.33 11.56
CA GLY A 26 -11.47 5.18 11.85
C GLY A 26 -11.71 4.28 10.64
N CYS A 27 -10.73 4.14 9.77
CA CYS A 27 -10.84 3.38 8.51
C CYS A 27 -9.74 2.33 8.36
N GLY A 28 -9.82 1.51 7.30
CA GLY A 28 -8.86 0.43 7.06
C GLY A 28 -7.47 0.93 6.66
N VAL A 29 -6.46 0.10 6.86
CA VAL A 29 -5.10 0.31 6.31
C VAL A 29 -4.83 -0.76 5.27
N ILE A 30 -4.40 -0.34 4.08
CA ILE A 30 -4.03 -1.26 3.00
C ILE A 30 -2.52 -1.12 2.74
N PRO A 31 -1.73 -2.20 2.91
CA PRO A 31 -0.31 -2.16 2.62
C PRO A 31 -0.04 -2.33 1.12
N ILE A 32 0.80 -1.46 0.56
CA ILE A 32 1.51 -1.69 -0.69
C ILE A 32 2.94 -2.07 -0.35
N ARG A 33 3.43 -3.17 -0.94
CA ARG A 33 4.74 -3.74 -0.63
C ARG A 33 5.59 -3.96 -1.87
N LYS A 34 6.89 -4.16 -1.69
CA LYS A 34 7.75 -4.66 -2.78
C LYS A 34 7.28 -6.04 -3.24
N ALA A 35 7.60 -6.38 -4.49
CA ALA A 35 7.23 -7.65 -5.08
C ALA A 35 7.63 -8.87 -4.21
N GLY A 36 6.72 -9.84 -4.08
CA GLY A 36 6.93 -11.08 -3.35
C GLY A 36 6.80 -10.99 -1.84
N LYS A 37 6.38 -9.85 -1.28
CA LYS A 37 6.19 -9.67 0.19
C LYS A 37 4.76 -9.91 0.67
N LEU A 38 3.81 -10.01 -0.23
CA LEU A 38 2.39 -10.21 0.08
C LEU A 38 2.01 -11.68 -0.12
N PRO A 39 1.30 -12.31 0.84
CA PRO A 39 1.03 -13.75 0.81
C PRO A 39 -0.14 -14.19 -0.09
N ALA A 40 -1.06 -13.29 -0.44
CA ALA A 40 -2.25 -13.59 -1.25
C ALA A 40 -2.07 -13.11 -2.70
N PRO A 41 -2.98 -13.41 -3.64
CA PRO A 41 -2.92 -12.89 -5.01
C PRO A 41 -2.83 -11.37 -5.06
N THR A 42 -1.94 -10.85 -5.91
CA THR A 42 -1.64 -9.41 -5.98
C THR A 42 -1.90 -8.83 -7.37
N TYR A 43 -2.22 -7.54 -7.42
CA TYR A 43 -1.91 -6.70 -8.57
C TYR A 43 -0.48 -6.20 -8.45
N GLU A 44 0.22 -6.06 -9.57
CA GLU A 44 1.60 -5.58 -9.63
C GLU A 44 1.70 -4.39 -10.59
N VAL A 45 2.50 -3.40 -10.21
CA VAL A 45 2.85 -2.25 -11.06
C VAL A 45 4.37 -2.06 -11.00
N THR A 46 4.99 -2.00 -12.17
CA THR A 46 6.41 -1.69 -12.34
C THR A 46 6.62 -0.18 -12.47
N TYR A 47 7.76 0.31 -12.01
CA TYR A 47 8.16 1.70 -12.15
C TYR A 47 9.67 1.82 -12.39
N ALA A 48 10.05 2.84 -13.16
CA ALA A 48 11.44 3.11 -13.47
C ALA A 48 12.17 3.70 -12.27
N LEU A 49 13.43 3.28 -12.11
CA LEU A 49 14.43 3.90 -11.24
C LEU A 49 15.43 4.68 -12.08
N GLU A 50 16.39 5.33 -11.42
CA GLU A 50 17.54 5.93 -12.11
C GLU A 50 18.34 4.87 -12.89
N TYR A 51 18.45 3.66 -12.34
CA TYR A 51 19.09 2.52 -12.97
C TYR A 51 18.21 1.27 -12.83
N GLY A 52 17.41 1.00 -13.86
CA GLY A 52 16.54 -0.18 -13.94
C GLY A 52 15.10 0.09 -13.53
N GLU A 53 14.42 -0.96 -13.07
CA GLU A 53 13.01 -0.93 -12.68
C GLU A 53 12.81 -1.70 -11.37
N ASP A 54 11.79 -1.34 -10.60
CA ASP A 54 11.34 -2.09 -9.44
C ASP A 54 9.80 -2.21 -9.51
N ALA A 55 9.22 -3.05 -8.64
CA ALA A 55 7.79 -3.34 -8.67
C ALA A 55 7.17 -3.29 -7.27
N ILE A 56 5.96 -2.76 -7.22
CA ILE A 56 5.11 -2.76 -6.03
C ILE A 56 3.86 -3.60 -6.24
N GLN A 57 3.37 -4.18 -5.16
CA GLN A 57 2.23 -5.07 -5.13
C GLN A 57 1.21 -4.65 -4.07
N ILE A 58 -0.05 -4.92 -4.38
CA ILE A 58 -1.22 -4.79 -3.50
C ILE A 58 -2.05 -6.07 -3.61
N HIS A 59 -2.67 -6.53 -2.53
CA HIS A 59 -3.59 -7.67 -2.64
C HIS A 59 -4.80 -7.33 -3.54
N GLN A 60 -5.30 -8.32 -4.28
CA GLN A 60 -6.46 -8.14 -5.15
C GLN A 60 -7.77 -7.95 -4.37
N ASP A 61 -7.82 -8.37 -3.11
CA ASP A 61 -8.96 -8.31 -2.19
C ASP A 61 -8.82 -7.19 -1.14
N ALA A 62 -8.11 -6.10 -1.48
CA ALA A 62 -7.76 -5.05 -0.54
C ALA A 62 -8.92 -4.14 -0.06
N LEU A 63 -10.12 -4.23 -0.65
CA LEU A 63 -11.31 -3.44 -0.31
C LEU A 63 -12.56 -4.30 -0.24
#